data_AF-A0A6J0D2L0-F1
#
_entry.id   AF-A0A6J0D2L0-F1
#
_cell.length_a   1.000
_cell.length_b   1.000
_cell.length_c   1.000
_cell.angle_alpha   90.00
_cell.angle_beta   90.00
_cell.angle_gamma   90.00
#
_symmetry.space_group_name_H-M   'P 1'
#
loop_
_entity.id
_entity.type
_entity.pdbx_description
1 polymer ?
#
loop_
_entity_poly.entity_id
_entity_poly.type
_entity_poly.pdbx_seq_one_letter_code
_entity_poly.pdbx_strand_id
1 'polypeptide(L)' 'MALHLWMVTLTLAAFLAMDRGVQVGAQRRISPKMPICEHMAESPKCPQTPKPICGTDGVTYRNECHLCVTRITVISLMAQ' A
#
# COMPACT_ATOMS: atom_id res chain seq x y z
N MET A 1 -7.00 46.99 -25.24
CA MET A 1 -5.69 46.54 -24.75
C MET A 1 -5.72 46.20 -23.25
N ALA A 2 -6.09 47.13 -22.36
CA ALA A 2 -6.15 46.86 -20.90
C ALA A 2 -7.17 45.79 -20.48
N LEU A 3 -8.39 45.81 -21.04
CA LEU A 3 -9.42 44.79 -20.80
C LEU A 3 -8.99 43.39 -21.29
N HIS A 4 -8.27 43.33 -22.40
CA HIS A 4 -7.79 42.07 -22.98
C HIS A 4 -6.70 41.45 -22.10
N LEU A 5 -5.79 42.28 -21.57
CA LEU A 5 -4.75 41.85 -20.63
C LEU A 5 -5.36 41.38 -19.29
N TRP A 6 -6.36 42.10 -18.78
CA TRP A 6 -7.10 41.71 -17.57
C TRP A 6 -7.76 40.34 -17.70
N MET A 7 -8.43 40.08 -18.81
CA MET A 7 -9.08 38.78 -19.05
C MET A 7 -8.07 37.64 -19.13
N VAL A 8 -6.91 37.84 -19.78
CA VAL A 8 -5.83 36.84 -19.86
C VAL A 8 -5.27 36.53 -18.46
N THR A 9 -5.07 37.55 -17.62
CA THR A 9 -4.61 37.35 -16.24
C THR A 9 -5.62 36.57 -15.40
N LEU A 10 -6.92 36.81 -15.58
CA LEU A 10 -7.97 36.08 -14.88
C LEU A 10 -8.04 34.61 -15.32
N THR A 11 -7.93 34.32 -16.62
CA THR A 11 -7.95 32.95 -17.13
C THR A 11 -6.74 32.14 -16.68
N LEU A 12 -5.55 32.75 -16.65
CA LEU A 12 -4.32 32.09 -16.19
C LEU A 12 -4.40 31.77 -14.69
N ALA A 13 -4.88 32.71 -13.88
CA ALA A 13 -5.08 32.50 -12.45
C ALA A 13 -6.09 31.38 -12.15
N ALA A 14 -7.19 31.32 -12.90
CA ALA A 14 -8.19 30.26 -12.76
C ALA A 14 -7.64 28.87 -13.12
N PHE A 15 -6.84 28.77 -14.19
CA PHE A 15 -6.21 27.51 -14.60
C PHE A 15 -5.22 27.01 -13.55
N LEU A 16 -4.39 27.90 -13.00
CA LEU A 16 -3.45 27.59 -11.91
C LEU A 16 -4.16 27.20 -10.59
N ALA A 17 -5.38 27.69 -10.35
CA ALA A 17 -6.17 27.33 -9.18
C ALA A 17 -6.84 25.94 -9.29
N MET A 18 -7.05 25.44 -10.52
CA MET A 18 -7.65 24.13 -10.80
C MET A 18 -6.65 22.98 -10.69
N ASP A 19 -5.34 23.25 -10.58
CA ASP A 19 -4.30 22.27 -10.24
C ASP A 19 -4.35 21.83 -8.75
N ARG A 20 -5.45 22.11 -8.05
CA ARG A 20 -5.74 21.55 -6.73
C ARG A 20 -5.90 20.04 -6.87
N GLY A 21 -4.77 19.36 -6.66
CA GLY A 21 -4.55 17.94 -6.84
C GLY A 21 -5.70 17.06 -6.38
N VAL A 22 -5.95 16.02 -7.17
CA VAL A 22 -6.84 14.93 -6.83
C VAL A 22 -6.34 14.31 -5.52
N GLN A 23 -7.05 14.55 -4.43
CA GLN A 23 -6.78 13.88 -3.16
C GLN A 23 -7.33 12.46 -3.27
N VAL A 24 -6.63 11.56 -3.99
CA VAL A 24 -6.79 10.11 -3.79
C VAL A 24 -5.97 9.75 -2.56
N GLY A 25 -6.45 10.24 -1.43
CA GLY A 25 -5.86 10.06 -0.11
C GLY A 25 -6.83 9.30 0.79
N ALA A 26 -7.39 8.20 0.31
CA ALA A 26 -8.04 7.24 1.20
C ALA A 26 -6.94 6.47 1.95
N GLN A 27 -6.24 7.14 2.87
CA GLN A 27 -5.48 6.43 3.88
C GLN A 27 -6.47 5.84 4.87
N ARG A 28 -7.11 4.74 4.46
CA ARG A 28 -7.68 3.80 5.41
C ARG A 28 -6.55 3.51 6.39
N ARG A 29 -6.75 3.87 7.65
CA ARG A 29 -6.02 3.27 8.77
C ARG A 29 -6.40 1.78 8.77
N ILE A 30 -5.87 1.01 7.83
CA ILE A 30 -5.88 -0.44 7.92
C ILE A 30 -4.93 -0.69 9.08
N SER A 31 -5.46 -0.78 10.30
CA SER A 31 -4.68 -1.30 11.41
C SER A 31 -4.13 -2.65 10.93
N PRO A 32 -2.80 -2.79 10.77
CA PRO A 32 -2.23 -4.03 10.29
C PRO A 32 -2.62 -5.09 11.31
N LYS A 33 -3.50 -6.00 10.93
CA LYS A 33 -3.81 -7.15 11.78
C LYS A 33 -2.57 -8.02 11.74
N MET A 34 -1.80 -8.00 12.82
CA MET A 34 -0.64 -8.86 12.99
C MET A 34 -1.12 -10.31 13.06
N PRO A 35 -0.77 -11.19 12.10
CA PRO A 35 -1.04 -12.61 12.23
C PRO A 35 -0.11 -13.23 13.27
N ILE A 36 -0.57 -14.29 13.93
CA ILE A 36 0.24 -15.05 14.87
C ILE A 36 1.13 -15.99 14.05
N CYS A 37 2.44 -15.74 14.05
CA CYS A 37 3.42 -16.59 13.37
C CYS A 37 4.18 -17.53 14.34
N GLU A 38 3.78 -17.57 15.61
CA GLU A 38 4.47 -18.35 16.63
C GLU A 38 4.35 -19.87 16.36
N HIS A 39 5.44 -20.60 16.61
CA HIS A 39 5.61 -22.05 16.41
C HIS A 39 5.75 -22.57 14.96
N MET A 40 5.94 -21.71 13.95
CA MET A 40 6.31 -22.18 12.61
C MET A 40 7.81 -22.54 12.55
N ALA A 41 8.16 -23.69 13.12
CA ALA A 41 9.50 -24.26 13.04
C ALA A 41 9.75 -24.83 11.64
N GLU A 42 10.70 -24.24 10.91
CA GLU A 42 11.44 -24.72 9.71
C GLU A 42 10.66 -25.22 8.48
N SER A 43 9.41 -25.67 8.61
CA SER A 43 8.60 -26.29 7.55
C SER A 43 7.11 -26.34 7.88
N PRO A 44 6.42 -25.20 8.02
CA PRO A 44 4.99 -25.22 8.29
C PRO A 44 4.22 -25.78 7.09
N LYS A 45 3.42 -26.82 7.33
CA LYS A 45 2.42 -27.29 6.37
C LYS A 45 1.28 -26.26 6.34
N CYS A 46 1.35 -25.30 5.43
CA CYS A 46 0.26 -24.35 5.26
C CYS A 46 -1.00 -25.03 4.70
N PRO A 47 -2.20 -24.70 5.20
CA PRO A 47 -3.44 -25.17 4.61
C PRO A 47 -3.57 -24.66 3.17
N GLN A 48 -4.10 -25.50 2.27
CA GLN A 48 -4.28 -25.14 0.86
C GLN A 48 -5.50 -24.24 0.62
N THR A 49 -6.30 -23.97 1.65
CA THR A 49 -7.45 -23.09 1.61
C THR A 49 -7.01 -21.66 1.29
N PRO A 50 -7.47 -21.07 0.16
CA PRO A 50 -7.12 -19.71 -0.20
C PRO A 50 -7.88 -18.71 0.69
N LYS A 51 -7.14 -17.83 1.35
CA LYS A 51 -7.64 -16.69 2.13
C LYS A 51 -6.71 -15.50 1.87
N PRO A 52 -6.85 -14.80 0.73
CA PRO A 52 -5.88 -13.82 0.30
C PRO A 52 -5.80 -12.65 1.28
N ILE A 53 -4.57 -12.25 1.62
CA ILE A 53 -4.29 -11.08 2.46
C ILE A 53 -3.29 -10.16 1.75
N CYS A 54 -3.50 -8.85 1.84
CA CYS A 54 -2.56 -7.86 1.35
C CYS A 54 -1.55 -7.54 2.46
N GLY A 55 -0.27 -7.79 2.21
CA GLY A 55 0.81 -7.42 3.12
C GLY A 55 1.10 -5.92 3.07
N THR A 56 1.82 -5.45 4.09
CA THR A 56 2.28 -4.05 4.15
C THR A 56 3.36 -3.73 3.11
N ASP A 57 3.97 -4.76 2.55
CA ASP A 57 4.90 -4.75 1.41
C ASP A 57 4.19 -4.62 0.05
N GLY A 58 2.85 -4.58 0.04
CA GLY A 58 2.06 -4.53 -1.19
C GLY A 58 1.92 -5.89 -1.90
N VAL A 59 2.42 -6.97 -1.30
CA VAL A 59 2.33 -8.33 -1.85
C VAL A 59 1.05 -9.00 -1.35
N THR A 60 0.32 -9.66 -2.25
CA THR A 60 -0.84 -10.48 -1.86
C THR A 60 -0.39 -11.89 -1.53
N TYR A 61 -0.60 -12.32 -0.29
CA TYR A 61 -0.30 -13.66 0.19
C TYR A 61 -1.53 -14.55 0.11
N ARG A 62 -1.34 -15.82 -0.26
CA ARG A 62 -2.45 -16.80 -0.43
C ARG A 62 -3.22 -17.08 0.87
N ASN A 63 -2.54 -17.00 2.01
CA ASN A 63 -3.11 -17.06 3.36
C ASN A 63 -2.12 -16.49 4.40
N GLU A 64 -2.57 -16.38 5.65
CA GLU A 64 -1.76 -15.92 6.78
C GLU A 64 -0.49 -16.77 7.03
N CYS A 65 -0.57 -18.08 6.79
CA CYS A 65 0.57 -18.99 6.92
C CYS A 65 1.66 -18.67 5.88
N HIS A 66 1.29 -18.46 4.61
CA HIS A 66 2.23 -18.09 3.55
C HIS A 66 2.91 -16.74 3.83
N LEU A 67 2.21 -15.78 4.45
CA LEU A 67 2.81 -14.53 4.90
C LEU A 67 3.85 -14.78 6.00
N CYS A 68 3.51 -15.57 7.03
CA CYS A 68 4.43 -15.92 8.10
C CYS A 68 5.68 -16.68 7.60
N VAL A 69 5.52 -17.64 6.69
CA VAL A 69 6.63 -18.37 6.07
C VAL A 69 7.58 -17.42 5.35
N THR A 70 7.03 -16.54 4.53
CA THR A 70 7.83 -15.57 3.78
C THR A 70 8.61 -14.68 4.75
N ARG A 71 7.97 -14.22 5.84
CA ARG A 71 8.63 -13.39 6.87
C ARG A 71 9.74 -14.13 7.62
N ILE A 72 9.53 -15.39 8.00
CA ILE A 72 10.50 -16.20 8.76
C ILE A 72 11.69 -16.60 7.88
N THR A 73 11.43 -17.06 6.65
CA THR A 73 12.48 -17.46 5.69
C THR A 73 13.40 -16.32 5.32
N VAL A 74 12.88 -15.09 5.19
CA VAL A 74 13.70 -13.89 4.97
C VAL A 74 14.63 -13.62 6.15
N ILE A 75 14.19 -13.84 7.40
CA ILE A 75 15.08 -13.68 8.57
C ILE A 75 16.21 -14.73 8.54
N SER A 76 15.92 -15.98 8.19
CA SER A 76 16.95 -17.03 8.06
C SER A 76 17.96 -16.75 6.93
N LEU A 77 17.52 -16.15 5.81
CA LEU A 77 18.41 -15.75 4.71
C LEU A 77 19.32 -14.56 5.05
N MET A 78 18.91 -13.71 6.00
CA MET A 78 19.70 -12.55 6.46
C MET A 78 20.65 -12.91 7.61
N ALA A 79 20.56 -14.14 8.16
CA ALA A 79 21.38 -14.63 9.27
C ALA A 79 22.58 -15.49 8.83
N GLN A 80 22.80 -15.65 7.52
CA GLN A 80 23.91 -16.36 6.89
C GLN A 80 24.82 -15.37 6.18
#